data_AF-A0A2Z5BSK4-F1
#
_entry.id   AF-A0A2Z5BSK4-F1
#
_cell.length_a   1.000
_cell.length_b   1.000
_cell.length_c   1.000
_cell.angle_alpha   90.00
_cell.angle_beta   90.00
_cell.angle_gamma   90.00
#
_symmetry.space_group_name_H-M   'P 1'
#
loop_
_entity.id
_entity.type
_entity.pdbx_description
1 polymer ?
#
loop_
_entity_poly.entity_id
_entity_poly.type
_entity_poly.pdbx_seq_one_letter_code
_entity_poly.pdbx_strand_id
1 'polypeptide(L)'
;MSRSGLDPDTALDVLLSAICGRHRYATDATAVVDELHRVAGARTDILARVAGSWVGFYGDDHTRTLCKALLEIPGALDWVGDGRARRDAGSHGAPMVRP
;
A
#
# COMPACT_ATOMS: atom_id res chain seq x y z
N MET A 1 -6.57 4.05 -23.78
CA MET A 1 -6.45 5.47 -23.36
C MET A 1 -6.44 5.50 -21.84
N SER A 2 -5.33 5.94 -21.23
CA SER A 2 -5.23 6.07 -19.77
C SER A 2 -6.24 7.12 -19.30
N ARG A 3 -7.12 6.77 -18.36
CA ARG A 3 -8.27 7.60 -17.93
C ARG A 3 -7.89 8.71 -16.93
N SER A 4 -6.67 8.79 -16.42
CA SER A 4 -6.35 9.69 -15.29
C SER A 4 -5.35 10.83 -15.58
N GLY A 5 -4.75 10.91 -16.77
CA GLY A 5 -3.70 11.92 -17.05
C GLY A 5 -2.44 11.77 -16.17
N LEU A 6 -2.37 10.72 -15.34
CA LEU A 6 -1.21 10.40 -14.53
C LEU A 6 -0.14 9.69 -15.36
N ASP A 7 1.11 9.88 -14.94
CA ASP A 7 2.21 9.03 -15.34
C ASP A 7 1.88 7.54 -15.08
N PRO A 8 2.23 6.60 -15.97
CA PRO A 8 1.87 5.19 -15.84
C PRO A 8 2.28 4.54 -14.52
N ASP A 9 3.44 4.90 -13.97
CA ASP A 9 3.95 4.33 -12.73
C ASP A 9 3.14 4.82 -11.55
N THR A 10 2.78 6.10 -11.58
CA THR A 10 1.91 6.71 -10.59
C THR A 10 0.52 6.10 -10.65
N ALA A 11 -0.01 5.86 -11.85
CA ALA A 11 -1.30 5.18 -12.01
C ALA A 11 -1.27 3.74 -11.47
N LEU A 12 -0.16 3.03 -11.66
CA LEU A 12 0.02 1.68 -11.12
C LEU A 12 0.12 1.69 -9.59
N ASP A 13 0.92 2.58 -9.01
CA ASP A 13 1.04 2.75 -7.55
C ASP A 13 -0.33 2.96 -6.90
N VAL A 14 -1.11 3.91 -7.45
CA VAL A 14 -2.46 4.21 -6.97
C VAL A 14 -3.38 2.98 -7.07
N LEU A 15 -3.31 2.25 -8.19
CA LEU A 15 -4.14 1.06 -8.39
C LEU A 15 -3.80 -0.06 -7.39
N LEU A 16 -2.51 -0.33 -7.17
CA LEU A 16 -2.04 -1.33 -6.21
C LEU A 16 -2.43 -0.94 -4.78
N SER A 17 -2.23 0.33 -4.41
CA SER A 17 -2.66 0.87 -3.12
C SER A 17 -4.17 0.73 -2.91
N ALA A 18 -4.97 0.96 -3.97
CA ALA A 18 -6.41 0.78 -3.92
C ALA A 18 -6.84 -0.69 -3.77
N ILE A 19 -6.12 -1.64 -4.38
CA ILE A 19 -6.34 -3.08 -4.17
C ILE A 19 -6.12 -3.41 -2.68
N CYS A 20 -4.97 -3.05 -2.11
CA CYS A 20 -4.70 -3.28 -0.69
C CYS A 20 -5.77 -2.65 0.22
N GLY A 21 -6.21 -1.42 -0.07
CA GLY A 21 -7.27 -0.75 0.67
C GLY A 21 -8.63 -1.47 0.65
N ARG A 22 -9.05 -1.99 -0.52
CA ARG A 22 -10.30 -2.76 -0.65
C ARG A 22 -10.25 -4.08 0.10
N HIS A 23 -9.08 -4.72 0.17
CA HIS A 23 -8.88 -6.02 0.79
C HIS A 23 -8.25 -5.94 2.19
N ARG A 24 -8.23 -4.75 2.80
CA ARG A 24 -7.49 -4.50 4.06
C ARG A 24 -7.86 -5.43 5.23
N TYR A 25 -9.06 -6.02 5.19
CA TYR A 25 -9.59 -6.96 6.18
C TYR A 25 -9.90 -8.34 5.59
N ALA A 26 -9.37 -8.66 4.42
CA ALA A 26 -9.55 -9.98 3.81
C ALA A 26 -8.89 -11.05 4.68
N THR A 27 -9.57 -12.18 4.84
CA THR A 27 -9.04 -13.37 5.51
C THR A 27 -8.13 -14.18 4.60
N ASP A 28 -8.36 -14.13 3.29
CA ASP A 28 -7.51 -14.73 2.27
C ASP A 28 -6.60 -13.65 1.67
N ALA A 29 -5.38 -13.53 2.22
CA ALA A 29 -4.38 -12.61 1.71
C ALA A 29 -3.64 -13.15 0.48
N THR A 30 -3.67 -14.46 0.24
CA THR A 30 -2.98 -15.08 -0.91
C THR A 30 -3.62 -14.61 -2.22
N ALA A 31 -4.95 -14.64 -2.29
CA ALA A 31 -5.68 -14.16 -3.47
C ALA A 31 -5.38 -12.68 -3.78
N VAL A 32 -5.16 -11.86 -2.74
CA VAL A 32 -4.81 -10.44 -2.89
C VAL A 32 -3.39 -10.28 -3.43
N VAL A 33 -2.43 -11.04 -2.89
CA VAL A 33 -1.03 -11.01 -3.37
C VAL A 33 -0.94 -11.49 -4.82
N ASP A 34 -1.68 -12.53 -5.20
CA ASP A 34 -1.75 -13.00 -6.58
C ASP A 34 -2.33 -11.93 -7.53
N GLU A 35 -3.39 -11.23 -7.11
CA GLU A 35 -3.93 -10.11 -7.87
C GLU A 35 -2.91 -8.98 -8.04
N LEU A 36 -2.21 -8.62 -6.96
CA LEU A 36 -1.19 -7.57 -6.98
C LEU A 36 -0.05 -7.90 -7.94
N HIS A 37 0.47 -9.13 -7.91
CA HIS A 37 1.49 -9.59 -8.86
C HIS A 37 0.99 -9.53 -10.30
N ARG A 38 -0.24 -10.01 -10.55
CA ARG A 38 -0.85 -9.97 -11.89
C ARG A 38 -1.01 -8.54 -12.41
N VAL A 39 -1.40 -7.60 -11.56
CA VAL A 39 -1.60 -6.19 -11.94
C VAL A 39 -0.28 -5.45 -12.12
N ALA A 40 0.72 -5.73 -11.27
CA ALA A 40 2.06 -5.13 -11.38
C ALA A 40 2.81 -5.62 -12.63
N GLY A 41 2.58 -6.86 -13.05
CA GLY A 41 3.30 -7.46 -14.18
C GLY A 41 4.80 -7.41 -13.95
N ALA A 42 5.53 -6.78 -14.87
CA ALA A 42 6.99 -6.65 -14.79
C ALA A 42 7.48 -5.57 -13.79
N ARG A 43 6.59 -4.70 -13.29
CA ARG A 43 6.94 -3.59 -12.37
C ARG A 43 6.96 -4.03 -10.92
N THR A 44 7.78 -5.04 -10.65
CA THR A 44 7.97 -5.60 -9.30
C THR A 44 8.60 -4.59 -8.33
N ASP A 45 9.33 -3.60 -8.85
CA ASP A 45 9.88 -2.47 -8.09
C ASP A 45 8.78 -1.58 -7.48
N ILE A 46 7.70 -1.32 -8.23
CA ILE A 46 6.55 -0.55 -7.73
C ILE A 46 5.75 -1.42 -6.76
N LEU A 47 5.55 -2.70 -7.08
CA LEU A 47 4.86 -3.62 -6.19
C LEU A 47 5.53 -3.70 -4.82
N ALA A 48 6.84 -3.90 -4.78
CA ALA A 48 7.63 -3.95 -3.55
C ALA A 48 7.46 -2.66 -2.73
N ARG A 49 7.60 -1.51 -3.41
CA ARG A 49 7.44 -0.19 -2.79
C ARG A 49 6.07 0.01 -2.16
N VAL A 50 5.01 -0.29 -2.91
CA VAL A 50 3.62 -0.15 -2.44
C VAL A 50 3.37 -1.11 -1.29
N ALA A 51 3.76 -2.39 -1.41
CA ALA A 51 3.56 -3.40 -0.39
C ALA A 51 4.22 -2.99 0.94
N GLY A 52 5.50 -2.63 0.91
CA GLY A 52 6.24 -2.19 2.09
C GLY A 52 5.68 -0.91 2.71
N SER A 53 5.45 0.11 1.89
CA SER A 53 4.88 1.38 2.35
C SER A 53 3.50 1.20 2.98
N TRP A 54 2.67 0.33 2.38
CA TRP A 54 1.33 0.03 2.89
C TRP A 54 1.40 -0.68 4.25
N VAL A 55 2.30 -1.67 4.41
CA VAL A 55 2.55 -2.34 5.69
C VAL A 55 3.01 -1.36 6.76
N GLY A 56 3.97 -0.49 6.44
CA GLY A 56 4.47 0.51 7.38
C GLY A 56 3.39 1.48 7.85
N PHE A 57 2.47 1.86 6.96
CA PHE A 57 1.40 2.81 7.27
C PHE A 57 0.23 2.14 8.01
N TYR A 58 -0.30 1.03 7.50
CA TYR A 58 -1.54 0.40 7.98
C TYR A 58 -1.34 -0.75 8.96
N GLY A 59 -0.09 -1.17 9.22
CA GLY A 59 0.19 -2.28 10.12
C GLY A 59 -0.43 -2.09 11.50
N ASP A 60 -1.38 -2.96 11.83
CA ASP A 60 -2.02 -3.10 13.14
C ASP A 60 -2.60 -4.51 13.32
N ASP A 61 -3.32 -4.76 14.41
CA ASP A 61 -3.91 -6.07 14.70
C ASP A 61 -4.98 -6.51 13.70
N HIS A 62 -5.71 -5.55 13.10
CA HIS A 62 -6.81 -5.84 12.19
C HIS A 62 -6.34 -6.07 10.74
N THR A 63 -5.20 -5.50 10.35
CA THR A 63 -4.60 -5.67 9.01
C THR A 63 -3.52 -6.75 8.97
N ARG A 64 -3.23 -7.38 10.10
CA ARG A 64 -2.11 -8.32 10.31
C ARG A 64 -2.00 -9.41 9.23
N THR A 65 -3.13 -10.00 8.82
CA THR A 65 -3.15 -11.08 7.82
C THR A 65 -2.61 -10.61 6.48
N LEU A 66 -3.12 -9.48 5.97
CA LEU A 66 -2.65 -8.90 4.71
C LEU A 66 -1.21 -8.38 4.85
N CYS A 67 -0.87 -7.71 5.95
CA CYS A 67 0.48 -7.18 6.14
C CYS A 67 1.55 -8.27 6.13
N LYS A 68 1.29 -9.43 6.74
CA LYS A 68 2.23 -10.56 6.70
C LYS A 68 2.46 -11.03 5.27
N ALA A 69 1.39 -11.21 4.50
CA ALA A 69 1.51 -11.67 3.11
C ALA A 69 2.24 -10.64 2.22
N LEU A 70 1.99 -9.34 2.42
CA LEU A 70 2.68 -8.27 1.68
C LEU A 70 4.19 -8.21 1.98
N LEU A 71 4.62 -8.59 3.19
CA LEU A 71 6.05 -8.61 3.54
C LEU A 71 6.82 -9.76 2.88
N GLU A 72 6.14 -10.79 2.39
CA GLU A 72 6.77 -11.88 1.62
C GLU A 72 7.13 -11.44 0.19
N ILE A 73 6.64 -10.28 -0.26
CA ILE A 73 6.98 -9.73 -1.58
C ILE A 73 8.46 -9.29 -1.57
N PRO A 74 9.30 -9.79 -2.51
CA PRO A 74 10.71 -9.41 -2.57
C PRO A 74 10.92 -7.90 -2.63
N GLY A 75 11.76 -7.37 -1.73
CA GLY A 75 12.07 -5.94 -1.64
C GLY A 75 11.06 -5.09 -0.87
N ALA A 76 9.95 -5.66 -0.37
CA ALA A 76 8.94 -4.89 0.37
C ALA A 76 9.47 -4.35 1.71
N LEU A 77 10.31 -5.12 2.42
CA LEU A 77 10.85 -4.72 3.72
C LEU A 77 11.58 -3.37 3.71
N ASP A 78 12.27 -3.05 2.60
CA ASP A 78 13.04 -1.81 2.45
C ASP A 78 12.17 -0.55 2.53
N TRP A 79 10.88 -0.67 2.25
CA TRP A 79 9.92 0.45 2.18
C TRP A 79 9.01 0.57 3.40
N VAL A 80 9.12 -0.33 4.37
CA VAL A 80 8.32 -0.28 5.60
C VAL A 80 8.63 0.99 6.41
N GLY A 81 9.90 1.41 6.43
CA GLY A 81 10.34 2.64 7.08
C GLY A 81 9.63 3.87 6.52
N ASP A 82 9.53 3.97 5.20
CA ASP A 82 8.86 5.08 4.52
C ASP A 82 7.37 5.14 4.84
N GLY A 83 6.69 3.99 4.84
CA GLY A 83 5.29 3.89 5.24
C GLY A 83 5.06 4.36 6.68
N ARG A 84 5.94 3.95 7.59
CA ARG A 84 5.90 4.36 9.00
C ARG A 84 6.15 5.86 9.16
N ALA A 85 7.17 6.39 8.51
CA ALA A 85 7.48 7.82 8.54
C ALA A 85 6.29 8.68 8.06
N ARG A 86 5.57 8.22 7.01
CA ARG A 86 4.34 8.87 6.54
C ARG A 86 3.21 8.84 7.56
N ARG A 87 3.06 7.74 8.30
CA ARG A 87 2.06 7.62 9.38
C ARG A 87 2.39 8.57 10.55
N ASP A 88 3.67 8.64 10.91
CA ASP A 88 4.18 9.40 12.05
C ASP A 88 4.21 10.92 11.77
N ALA A 89 4.26 11.33 10.50
CA ALA A 89 4.19 12.74 10.09
C ALA A 89 2.88 13.46 10.50
N GLY A 90 1.90 12.73 11.02
CA GLY A 90 0.68 13.27 11.61
C GLY A 90 -0.41 13.61 10.60
N SER A 91 -1.66 13.70 11.07
CA SER A 91 -2.76 14.20 10.26
C SER A 91 -2.67 15.72 10.15
N HIS A 92 -2.52 16.24 8.93
CA HIS A 92 -2.81 17.65 8.67
C HIS A 92 -4.29 17.90 8.95
N GLY A 93 -4.57 18.68 9.99
CA GLY A 93 -5.91 19.11 10.36
C GLY A 93 -5.95 20.64 10.48
N ALA A 94 -7.10 21.24 10.18
CA ALA A 94 -7.33 22.64 10.51
C ALA A 94 -7.23 22.80 12.03
N PRO A 95 -6.54 23.83 12.55
CA PRO A 95 -6.49 24.07 13.98
C PRO A 95 -7.92 24.20 14.53
N MET A 96 -8.27 23.38 15.52
CA MET A 96 -9.52 23.54 16.27
C MET A 96 -9.40 24.79 17.16
N VAL A 97 -9.60 25.96 16.58
CA VAL A 97 -9.90 27.16 17.35
C VAL A 97 -11.38 27.10 17.68
N ARG A 98 -11.72 26.77 18.93
CA ARG A 98 -13.08 26.94 19.47
C ARG A 98 -13.20 28.38 20.01
N PRO A 99 -14.29 29.11 19.72
CA PRO A 99 -14.53 30.46 20.25
C PRO A 99 -14.77 30.45 21.77
#